data_AF-A0A661D722-F1
#
_entry.id   AF-A0A661D722-F1
#
_cell.length_a   1.000
_cell.length_b   1.000
_cell.length_c   1.000
_cell.angle_alpha   90.00
_cell.angle_beta   90.00
_cell.angle_gamma   90.00
#
_symmetry.space_group_name_H-M   'P 1'
#
loop_
_entity.id
_entity.type
_entity.pdbx_description
1 polymer ?
#
loop_
_entity_poly.entity_id
_entity_poly.type
_entity_poly.pdbx_seq_one_letter_code
_entity_poly.pdbx_strand_id
1 'polypeptide(L)'
;MCKNAADGTAFIDNLITAVQDTSESSKGLLVILTLRSDFLGATQRHGLLNQIIARQAVIVPMMSEAELRDAIGKQAEQAGHPLELATVDLLVEQADGREGALPLLQFALTDLWEGLRQRIVPSETLRRIGGVGGALAGKAENIYQSLSEADKLVARRAFLKLIQLEEGTKDTRRRVKMIELVAHGEDEKIVHAILSRFAQPDARLVTLSKDKQHHKTAEVTHEALLENWQTLKEWLADSRDDLRFEHRLNDAINNWQRQQHAEGLLWRSPDLDLLHKYYQHAHQDMTAVQVAFYQALARKQRQTQWLKRVTVAVLVGLMVASGTWAYNYKQSQKLVELQTQLLKKVS
;
A
#
# COMPACT_ATOMS: atom_id res chain seq x y z
N MET A 1 -19.09 -10.58 10.10
CA MET A 1 -19.97 -11.28 11.06
C MET A 1 -20.00 -10.46 12.35
N CYS A 2 -21.17 -10.42 13.00
CA CYS A 2 -21.60 -9.53 14.11
C CYS A 2 -21.49 -8.02 13.82
N LYS A 3 -22.62 -7.30 13.79
CA LYS A 3 -22.64 -5.86 13.45
C LYS A 3 -22.29 -4.99 14.66
N ASN A 4 -22.44 -5.53 15.87
CA ASN A 4 -22.09 -4.88 17.13
C ASN A 4 -21.47 -5.91 18.10
N ALA A 5 -20.91 -5.43 19.22
CA ALA A 5 -20.27 -6.28 20.23
C ALA A 5 -21.28 -7.14 21.04
N ALA A 6 -22.52 -6.66 21.19
CA ALA A 6 -23.56 -7.38 21.93
C ALA A 6 -24.01 -8.65 21.20
N ASP A 7 -24.13 -8.60 19.88
CA ASP A 7 -24.43 -9.74 19.01
C ASP A 7 -23.36 -10.83 19.16
N GLY A 8 -22.09 -10.43 19.31
CA GLY A 8 -20.96 -11.34 19.50
C GLY A 8 -21.03 -12.06 20.85
N THR A 9 -21.32 -11.34 21.93
CA THR A 9 -21.49 -11.92 23.27
C THR A 9 -22.68 -12.87 23.30
N ALA A 10 -23.85 -12.44 22.80
CA ALA A 10 -25.05 -13.29 22.76
C ALA A 10 -24.83 -14.58 21.96
N PHE A 11 -24.07 -14.51 20.86
CA PHE A 11 -23.71 -15.70 20.08
C PHE A 11 -22.85 -16.68 20.89
N ILE A 12 -21.83 -16.19 21.59
CA ILE A 12 -20.95 -17.01 22.44
C ILE A 12 -21.74 -17.63 23.60
N ASP A 13 -22.58 -16.85 24.27
CA ASP A 13 -23.42 -17.31 25.37
C ASP A 13 -24.40 -18.40 24.92
N ASN A 14 -25.02 -18.25 23.74
CA ASN A 14 -25.90 -19.27 23.18
C ASN A 14 -25.14 -20.56 22.84
N LEU A 15 -23.93 -20.47 22.29
CA LEU A 15 -23.08 -21.64 22.04
C LEU A 15 -22.72 -22.37 23.34
N ILE A 16 -22.30 -21.63 24.36
CA ILE A 16 -21.95 -22.21 25.67
C ILE A 16 -23.19 -22.88 26.29
N THR A 17 -24.34 -22.21 26.25
CA THR A 17 -25.61 -22.74 26.78
C THR A 17 -26.00 -24.03 26.06
N ALA A 18 -25.91 -24.06 24.73
CA ALA A 18 -26.26 -25.23 23.93
C ALA A 18 -25.32 -26.43 24.20
N VAL A 19 -24.04 -26.19 24.46
CA VAL A 19 -23.07 -27.26 24.79
C VAL A 19 -23.21 -27.73 26.24
N GLN A 20 -23.65 -26.86 27.15
CA GLN A 20 -23.87 -27.20 28.56
C GLN A 20 -25.24 -27.84 28.83
N ASP A 21 -26.18 -27.73 27.88
CA ASP A 21 -27.49 -28.37 28.00
C ASP A 21 -27.36 -29.90 27.96
N THR A 22 -27.51 -30.51 29.14
CA THR A 22 -27.43 -31.96 29.35
C THR A 22 -28.79 -32.65 29.22
N SER A 23 -29.84 -31.94 28.80
CA SER A 23 -31.15 -32.55 28.54
C SER A 23 -31.06 -33.64 27.47
N GLU A 24 -31.94 -34.64 27.55
CA GLU A 24 -31.99 -35.76 26.60
C GLU A 24 -32.12 -35.30 25.13
N SER A 25 -32.72 -34.12 24.91
CA SER A 25 -32.90 -33.50 23.59
C SER A 25 -31.63 -32.87 23.01
N SER A 26 -30.63 -32.59 23.85
CA SER A 26 -29.40 -31.84 23.51
C SER A 26 -28.12 -32.69 23.62
N LYS A 27 -28.25 -33.98 24.00
CA LYS A 27 -27.16 -34.97 23.98
C LYS A 27 -26.65 -35.17 22.55
N GLY A 28 -25.61 -34.44 22.16
CA GLY A 28 -24.93 -34.65 20.88
C GLY A 28 -24.22 -33.44 20.30
N LEU A 29 -24.33 -32.25 20.89
CA LEU A 29 -23.64 -31.07 20.36
C LEU A 29 -22.17 -31.02 20.80
N LEU A 30 -21.26 -31.24 19.85
CA LEU A 30 -19.82 -31.00 20.01
C LEU A 30 -19.43 -29.70 19.29
N VAL A 31 -18.79 -28.78 20.00
CA VAL A 31 -18.24 -27.56 19.42
C VAL A 31 -16.72 -27.64 19.40
N ILE A 32 -16.14 -27.60 18.20
CA ILE A 32 -14.69 -27.50 18.00
C ILE A 32 -14.38 -26.05 17.61
N LEU A 33 -13.54 -25.39 18.41
CA LEU A 33 -13.08 -24.04 18.17
C LEU A 33 -11.61 -24.07 17.76
N THR A 34 -11.27 -23.40 16.67
CA THR A 34 -9.89 -23.11 16.29
C THR A 34 -9.59 -21.64 16.52
N LEU A 35 -8.47 -21.36 17.19
CA LEU A 35 -8.08 -20.00 17.56
C LEU A 35 -6.57 -19.86 17.39
N ARG A 36 -6.13 -18.81 16.68
CA ARG A 36 -4.70 -18.47 16.68
C ARG A 36 -4.31 -17.90 18.05
N SER A 37 -3.08 -18.17 18.48
CA SER A 37 -2.59 -17.79 19.81
C SER A 37 -2.68 -16.28 20.09
N ASP A 38 -2.53 -15.43 19.08
CA ASP A 38 -2.64 -13.97 19.18
C ASP A 38 -4.06 -13.46 19.51
N PHE A 39 -5.09 -14.27 19.27
CA PHE A 39 -6.47 -13.94 19.65
C PHE A 39 -6.87 -14.47 21.04
N LEU A 40 -6.01 -15.22 21.73
CA LEU A 40 -6.30 -15.74 23.07
C LEU A 40 -6.55 -14.60 24.07
N GLY A 41 -5.84 -13.48 23.95
CA GLY A 41 -6.09 -12.29 24.78
C GLY A 41 -7.50 -11.71 24.60
N ALA A 42 -8.09 -11.83 23.41
CA ALA A 42 -9.44 -11.31 23.14
C ALA A 42 -10.54 -12.09 23.88
N THR A 43 -10.32 -13.39 24.16
CA THR A 43 -11.30 -14.24 24.85
C THR A 43 -11.43 -13.89 26.33
N GLN A 44 -10.45 -13.18 26.91
CA GLN A 44 -10.47 -12.73 28.30
C GLN A 44 -11.66 -11.81 28.61
N ARG A 45 -12.20 -11.14 27.59
CA ARG A 45 -13.42 -10.31 27.72
C ARG A 45 -14.67 -11.13 28.02
N HIS A 46 -14.61 -12.45 27.84
CA HIS A 46 -15.70 -13.38 28.06
C HIS A 46 -15.25 -14.48 29.04
N GLY A 47 -15.49 -14.25 30.34
CA GLY A 47 -14.93 -15.08 31.42
C GLY A 47 -15.20 -16.58 31.27
N LEU A 48 -16.44 -16.97 30.95
CA LEU A 48 -16.82 -18.37 30.76
C LEU A 48 -16.11 -19.02 29.56
N LEU A 49 -16.03 -18.31 28.43
CA LEU A 49 -15.36 -18.81 27.23
C LEU A 49 -13.86 -19.04 27.50
N ASN A 50 -13.22 -18.07 28.15
CA ASN A 50 -11.81 -18.19 28.50
C ASN A 50 -11.56 -19.39 29.44
N GLN A 51 -12.42 -19.61 30.43
CA GLN A 51 -12.31 -20.77 31.32
C GLN A 51 -12.47 -22.11 30.59
N ILE A 52 -13.38 -22.19 29.62
CA ILE A 52 -13.57 -23.40 28.80
C ILE A 52 -12.33 -23.66 27.94
N ILE A 53 -11.84 -22.63 27.25
CA ILE A 53 -10.62 -22.72 26.44
C ILE A 53 -9.44 -23.15 27.31
N ALA A 54 -9.22 -22.53 28.47
CA ALA A 54 -8.11 -22.89 29.36
C ALA A 54 -8.15 -24.34 29.84
N ARG A 55 -9.34 -24.95 29.97
CA ARG A 55 -9.51 -26.34 30.42
C ARG A 55 -9.40 -27.37 29.30
N GLN A 56 -9.74 -27.00 28.07
CA GLN A 56 -9.91 -27.95 26.96
C GLN A 56 -9.03 -27.66 25.75
N ALA A 57 -8.26 -26.57 25.76
CA ALA A 57 -7.41 -26.20 24.64
C ALA A 57 -6.31 -27.22 24.42
N VAL A 58 -6.17 -27.63 23.17
CA VAL A 58 -5.00 -28.34 22.67
C VAL A 58 -4.18 -27.33 21.87
N ILE A 59 -2.95 -27.09 22.31
CA ILE A 59 -2.02 -26.26 21.55
C ILE A 59 -1.50 -27.11 20.39
N VAL A 60 -1.70 -26.63 19.16
CA VAL A 60 -1.11 -27.21 17.97
C VAL A 60 0.16 -26.41 17.65
N PRO A 61 1.36 -26.93 17.98
CA PRO A 61 2.60 -26.25 17.67
C PRO A 61 2.84 -26.23 16.15
N MET A 62 3.85 -25.46 15.71
CA MET A 62 4.36 -25.63 14.36
C MET A 62 4.89 -27.04 14.19
N MET A 63 4.63 -27.64 13.02
CA MET A 63 5.20 -28.93 12.66
C MET A 63 6.72 -28.84 12.68
N SER A 64 7.35 -29.85 13.27
CA SER A 64 8.78 -30.11 13.05
C SER A 64 9.04 -30.46 11.58
N GLU A 65 10.29 -30.36 11.16
CA GLU A 65 10.71 -30.74 9.82
C GLU A 65 10.29 -32.18 9.47
N ALA A 66 10.42 -33.11 10.42
CA ALA A 66 10.03 -34.51 10.25
C ALA A 66 8.52 -34.68 10.09
N GLU A 67 7.71 -33.97 10.89
CA GLU A 67 6.25 -33.99 10.76
C GLU A 67 5.78 -33.36 9.44
N LEU A 68 6.44 -32.30 8.98
CA LEU A 68 6.14 -31.68 7.70
C LEU A 68 6.50 -32.61 6.53
N ARG A 69 7.66 -33.28 6.60
CA ARG A 69 8.08 -34.31 5.64
C ARG A 69 7.04 -35.43 5.56
N ASP A 70 6.58 -35.92 6.70
CA ASP A 70 5.53 -36.93 6.79
C ASP A 70 4.19 -36.43 6.22
N ALA A 71 3.79 -35.20 6.56
CA ALA A 71 2.56 -34.58 6.08
C ALA A 71 2.53 -34.40 4.57
N ILE A 72 3.68 -34.24 3.92
CA ILE A 72 3.80 -34.17 2.46
C ILE A 72 3.88 -35.57 1.85
N GLY A 73 4.89 -36.35 2.26
CA GLY A 73 5.24 -37.63 1.63
C GLY A 73 4.20 -38.72 1.85
N LYS A 74 3.79 -38.95 3.11
CA LYS A 74 2.85 -40.03 3.45
C LYS A 74 1.45 -39.76 2.88
N GLN A 75 1.03 -38.50 2.81
CA GLN A 75 -0.27 -38.15 2.22
C GLN A 75 -0.29 -38.45 0.72
N ALA A 76 0.80 -38.13 0.01
CA ALA A 76 0.91 -38.45 -1.41
C ALA A 76 0.99 -39.97 -1.67
N GLU A 77 1.70 -40.71 -0.82
CA GLU A 77 1.74 -42.18 -0.86
C GLU A 77 0.36 -42.80 -0.62
N GLN A 78 -0.38 -42.34 0.39
CA GLN A 78 -1.75 -42.78 0.68
C GLN A 78 -2.72 -42.48 -0.48
N ALA A 79 -2.46 -41.42 -1.24
CA ALA A 79 -3.21 -41.06 -2.44
C ALA A 79 -2.77 -41.85 -3.70
N GLY A 80 -1.80 -42.77 -3.60
CA GLY A 80 -1.29 -43.56 -4.71
C GLY A 80 -0.29 -42.84 -5.61
N HIS A 81 0.25 -41.70 -5.15
CA HIS A 81 1.19 -40.86 -5.89
C HIS A 81 2.45 -40.59 -5.06
N PRO A 82 3.30 -41.61 -4.80
CA PRO A 82 4.51 -41.43 -3.99
C PRO A 82 5.42 -40.38 -4.63
N LEU A 83 5.90 -39.45 -3.80
CA LEU A 83 6.86 -38.42 -4.20
C LEU A 83 8.28 -38.92 -4.02
N GLU A 84 9.19 -38.48 -4.91
CA GLU A 84 10.62 -38.70 -4.75
C GLU A 84 11.10 -38.04 -3.44
N LEU A 85 11.92 -38.73 -2.65
CA LEU A 85 12.45 -38.20 -1.39
C LEU A 85 13.11 -36.83 -1.57
N ALA A 86 13.92 -36.66 -2.63
CA ALA A 86 14.54 -35.39 -2.96
C ALA A 86 13.54 -34.26 -3.25
N THR A 87 12.36 -34.58 -3.80
CA THR A 87 11.29 -33.59 -4.02
C THR A 87 10.65 -33.19 -2.68
N VAL A 88 10.42 -34.15 -1.78
CA VAL A 88 9.91 -33.85 -0.44
C VAL A 88 10.90 -33.01 0.35
N ASP A 89 12.18 -33.36 0.33
CA ASP A 89 13.24 -32.62 1.02
C ASP A 89 13.33 -31.17 0.51
N LEU A 90 13.24 -30.96 -0.81
CA LEU A 90 13.22 -29.61 -1.38
C LEU A 90 11.99 -28.79 -0.95
N LEU A 91 10.81 -29.41 -0.89
CA LEU A 91 9.58 -28.74 -0.42
C LEU A 91 9.68 -28.33 1.05
N VAL A 92 10.26 -29.21 1.87
CA VAL A 92 10.51 -28.97 3.30
C VAL A 92 11.54 -27.84 3.48
N GLU A 93 12.68 -27.90 2.79
CA GLU A 93 13.73 -26.87 2.84
C GLU A 93 13.18 -25.49 2.45
N GLN A 94 12.35 -25.41 1.41
CA GLN A 94 11.77 -24.15 0.97
C GLN A 94 10.63 -23.63 1.87
N ALA A 95 10.14 -24.47 2.78
CA ALA A 95 9.15 -24.11 3.80
C ALA A 95 9.80 -23.79 5.17
N ASP A 96 11.01 -24.29 5.44
CA ASP A 96 11.63 -24.19 6.76
C ASP A 96 11.97 -22.75 7.16
N GLY A 97 11.80 -22.44 8.45
CA GLY A 97 12.12 -21.15 9.06
C GLY A 97 11.32 -19.93 8.57
N ARG A 98 10.35 -20.10 7.66
CA ARG A 98 9.59 -19.00 7.05
C ARG A 98 8.21 -18.85 7.69
N GLU A 99 7.97 -17.68 8.27
CA GLU A 99 6.64 -17.34 8.78
C GLU A 99 5.61 -17.35 7.62
N GLY A 100 4.59 -18.19 7.73
CA GLY A 100 3.60 -18.37 6.66
C GLY A 100 4.04 -19.24 5.49
N ALA A 101 4.99 -20.15 5.68
CA ALA A 101 5.40 -21.13 4.65
C ALA A 101 4.31 -22.13 4.24
N LEU A 102 3.45 -22.56 5.16
CA LEU A 102 2.43 -23.57 4.85
C LEU A 102 1.46 -23.13 3.73
N PRO A 103 0.95 -21.88 3.73
CA PRO A 103 0.24 -21.34 2.57
C PRO A 103 1.03 -21.40 1.26
N LEU A 104 2.33 -21.07 1.27
CA LEU A 104 3.17 -21.15 0.05
C LEU A 104 3.28 -22.58 -0.44
N LEU A 105 3.52 -23.50 0.49
CA LEU A 105 3.60 -24.93 0.24
C LEU A 105 2.28 -25.46 -0.32
N GLN A 106 1.13 -24.98 0.16
CA GLN A 106 -0.19 -25.34 -0.37
C GLN A 106 -0.30 -25.05 -1.87
N PHE A 107 0.20 -23.90 -2.34
CA PHE A 107 0.21 -23.58 -3.77
C PHE A 107 1.06 -24.56 -4.56
N ALA A 108 2.29 -24.79 -4.09
CA ALA A 108 3.22 -25.71 -4.74
C ALA A 108 2.67 -27.14 -4.80
N LEU A 109 2.08 -27.63 -3.71
CA LEU A 109 1.45 -28.94 -3.63
C LEU A 109 0.21 -29.05 -4.53
N THR A 110 -0.55 -27.96 -4.68
CA THR A 110 -1.71 -27.93 -5.59
C THR A 110 -1.26 -28.05 -7.05
N ASP A 111 -0.23 -27.29 -7.45
CA ASP A 111 0.32 -27.39 -8.80
C ASP A 111 0.98 -28.76 -9.05
N LEU A 112 1.68 -29.29 -8.04
CA LEU A 112 2.23 -30.65 -8.08
C LEU A 112 1.13 -31.69 -8.30
N TRP A 113 0.01 -31.57 -7.60
CA TRP A 113 -1.14 -32.45 -7.77
C TRP A 113 -1.72 -32.39 -9.19
N GLU A 114 -1.89 -31.19 -9.74
CA GLU A 114 -2.36 -31.04 -11.13
C GLU A 114 -1.35 -31.61 -12.14
N GLY A 115 -0.05 -31.45 -11.91
CA GLY A 115 0.99 -32.09 -12.70
C GLY A 115 0.95 -33.62 -12.62
N LEU A 116 0.78 -34.17 -11.41
CA LEU A 116 0.61 -35.61 -11.18
C LEU A 116 -0.60 -36.18 -11.92
N ARG A 117 -1.73 -35.48 -11.91
CA ARG A 117 -2.93 -35.86 -12.69
C ARG A 117 -2.67 -35.92 -14.20
N GLN A 118 -1.73 -35.12 -14.68
CA GLN A 118 -1.27 -35.10 -16.07
C GLN A 118 -0.09 -36.05 -16.32
N ARG A 119 0.30 -36.87 -15.33
CA ARG A 119 1.44 -37.81 -15.36
C ARG A 119 2.81 -37.13 -15.56
N ILE A 120 2.94 -35.88 -15.12
CA ILE A 120 4.21 -35.16 -15.09
C ILE A 120 4.97 -35.55 -13.83
N VAL A 121 6.28 -35.75 -13.95
CA VAL A 121 7.15 -36.08 -12.81
C VAL A 121 7.13 -34.92 -11.80
N PRO A 122 6.94 -35.16 -10.49
CA PRO A 122 6.87 -34.11 -9.47
C PRO A 122 8.03 -33.09 -9.52
N SER A 123 9.26 -33.58 -9.65
CA SER A 123 10.44 -32.70 -9.72
C SER A 123 10.43 -31.82 -10.98
N GLU A 124 9.85 -32.27 -12.08
CA GLU A 124 9.68 -31.47 -13.28
C GLU A 124 8.63 -30.37 -13.10
N THR A 125 7.48 -30.71 -12.50
CA THR A 125 6.46 -29.71 -12.16
C THR A 125 7.03 -28.64 -11.23
N LEU A 126 7.77 -29.05 -10.18
CA LEU A 126 8.37 -28.11 -9.24
C LEU A 126 9.39 -27.19 -9.91
N ARG A 127 10.19 -27.70 -10.87
CA ARG A 127 11.09 -26.85 -11.69
C ARG A 127 10.31 -25.89 -12.58
N ARG A 128 9.24 -26.36 -13.23
CA ARG A 128 8.42 -25.54 -14.14
C ARG A 128 7.74 -24.38 -13.42
N ILE A 129 7.27 -24.60 -12.20
CA ILE A 129 6.62 -23.54 -11.40
C ILE A 129 7.63 -22.65 -10.67
N GLY A 130 8.94 -22.94 -10.72
CA GLY A 130 9.96 -22.13 -10.04
C GLY A 130 10.05 -22.38 -8.53
N GLY A 131 9.74 -23.60 -8.08
CA GLY A 131 9.73 -23.97 -6.67
C GLY A 131 8.51 -23.46 -5.90
N VAL A 132 8.57 -23.53 -4.57
CA VAL A 132 7.48 -23.14 -3.66
C VAL A 132 7.14 -21.65 -3.78
N GLY A 133 8.16 -20.79 -3.84
CA GLY A 133 7.96 -19.35 -4.02
C GLY A 133 7.41 -19.00 -5.41
N GLY A 134 7.83 -19.74 -6.43
CA GLY A 134 7.37 -19.55 -7.81
C GLY A 134 5.90 -19.93 -8.04
N ALA A 135 5.37 -20.93 -7.33
CA ALA A 135 3.95 -21.29 -7.38
C ALA A 135 3.04 -20.11 -6.98
N LEU A 136 3.39 -19.42 -5.89
CA LEU A 136 2.67 -18.22 -5.44
C LEU A 136 2.77 -17.09 -6.47
N ALA A 137 3.98 -16.86 -7.01
CA ALA A 137 4.21 -15.85 -8.03
C ALA A 137 3.43 -16.14 -9.32
N GLY A 138 3.36 -17.40 -9.75
CA GLY A 138 2.58 -17.84 -10.90
C GLY A 138 1.08 -17.59 -10.69
N LYS A 139 0.55 -17.85 -9.50
CA LYS A 139 -0.84 -17.51 -9.17
C LYS A 139 -1.08 -15.99 -9.23
N ALA A 140 -0.17 -15.18 -8.70
CA ALA A 140 -0.25 -13.72 -8.78
C ALA A 140 -0.23 -13.22 -10.22
N GLU A 141 0.67 -13.78 -11.03
CA GLU A 141 0.80 -13.47 -12.45
C GLU A 141 -0.46 -13.85 -13.23
N ASN A 142 -1.01 -15.03 -13.00
CA ASN A 142 -2.25 -15.48 -13.66
C ASN A 142 -3.44 -14.55 -13.33
N ILE A 143 -3.58 -14.15 -12.07
CA ILE A 143 -4.63 -13.19 -11.67
C ILE A 143 -4.38 -11.85 -12.37
N TYR A 144 -3.15 -11.34 -12.35
CA TYR A 144 -2.79 -10.08 -13.00
C TYR A 144 -3.04 -10.09 -14.51
N GLN A 145 -2.67 -11.16 -15.21
CA GLN A 145 -2.87 -11.28 -16.66
C GLN A 145 -4.36 -11.42 -17.04
N SER A 146 -5.21 -11.89 -16.12
CA SER A 146 -6.66 -11.95 -16.33
C SER A 146 -7.38 -10.60 -16.16
N LEU A 147 -6.66 -9.55 -15.72
CA LEU A 147 -7.22 -8.21 -15.55
C LEU A 147 -7.32 -7.47 -16.89
N SER A 148 -8.25 -6.51 -16.98
CA SER A 148 -8.26 -5.56 -18.08
C SER A 148 -7.03 -4.64 -18.01
N GLU A 149 -6.63 -4.03 -19.13
CA GLU A 149 -5.48 -3.12 -19.14
C GLU A 149 -5.64 -1.93 -18.17
N ALA A 150 -6.87 -1.43 -17.99
CA ALA A 150 -7.16 -0.41 -16.99
C ALA A 150 -6.96 -0.95 -15.56
N ASP A 151 -7.48 -2.15 -15.25
CA ASP A 151 -7.35 -2.77 -13.93
C ASP A 151 -5.90 -3.17 -13.63
N LYS A 152 -5.09 -3.51 -14.64
CA LYS A 152 -3.65 -3.80 -14.50
C LYS A 152 -2.88 -2.60 -14.00
N LEU A 153 -3.21 -1.39 -14.47
CA LEU A 153 -2.59 -0.15 -13.97
C LEU A 153 -2.91 0.08 -12.49
N VAL A 154 -4.17 -0.12 -12.10
CA VAL A 154 -4.63 -0.01 -10.72
C VAL A 154 -3.95 -1.05 -9.82
N ALA A 155 -3.87 -2.30 -10.27
CA ALA A 155 -3.19 -3.37 -9.55
C ALA A 155 -1.70 -3.06 -9.36
N ARG A 156 -0.99 -2.64 -10.43
CA ARG A 156 0.42 -2.24 -10.37
C ARG A 156 0.64 -1.13 -9.35
N ARG A 157 -0.13 -0.03 -9.43
CA ARG A 157 -0.05 1.09 -8.47
C ARG A 157 -0.29 0.61 -7.04
N ALA A 158 -1.32 -0.21 -6.83
CA ALA A 158 -1.66 -0.71 -5.50
C ALA A 158 -0.52 -1.59 -4.93
N PHE A 159 -0.01 -2.56 -5.68
CA PHE A 159 1.08 -3.44 -5.22
C PHE A 159 2.35 -2.67 -4.89
N LEU A 160 2.73 -1.68 -5.70
CA LEU A 160 3.90 -0.83 -5.42
C LEU A 160 3.74 -0.06 -4.10
N LYS A 161 2.54 0.44 -3.79
CA LYS A 161 2.25 1.13 -2.53
C LYS A 161 2.20 0.21 -1.31
N LEU A 162 1.95 -1.09 -1.50
CA LEU A 162 1.93 -2.10 -0.42
C LEU A 162 3.34 -2.54 0.00
N ILE A 163 4.38 -1.99 -0.60
CA ILE A 163 5.78 -2.36 -0.34
C ILE A 163 6.50 -1.18 0.29
N GLN A 164 7.26 -1.47 1.33
CA GLN A 164 8.15 -0.53 1.98
C GLN A 164 9.56 -0.76 1.44
N LEU A 165 10.10 0.28 0.80
CA LEU A 165 11.50 0.33 0.42
C LEU A 165 12.31 0.77 1.64
N GLU A 166 13.35 0.01 1.97
CA GLU A 166 14.32 0.38 3.00
C GLU A 166 15.72 0.47 2.38
N GLU A 167 16.55 1.41 2.84
CA GLU A 167 17.91 1.56 2.33
C GLU A 167 18.84 0.51 2.94
N GLY A 168 19.34 -0.41 2.10
CA GLY A 168 20.35 -1.40 2.49
C GLY A 168 19.80 -2.68 3.11
N THR A 169 18.48 -2.80 3.28
CA THR A 169 17.79 -4.03 3.71
C THR A 169 16.86 -4.54 2.60
N LYS A 170 16.29 -5.74 2.78
CA LYS A 170 15.34 -6.31 1.82
C LYS A 170 14.05 -5.48 1.81
N ASP A 171 13.42 -5.37 0.63
CA ASP A 171 12.09 -4.76 0.48
C ASP A 171 11.07 -5.56 1.31
N THR A 172 10.27 -4.87 2.13
CA THR A 172 9.29 -5.51 3.04
C THR A 172 7.88 -5.12 2.69
N ARG A 173 6.89 -5.86 3.23
CA ARG A 173 5.48 -5.47 3.11
C ARG A 173 5.13 -4.32 4.05
N ARG A 174 4.18 -3.47 3.65
CA ARG A 174 3.52 -2.50 4.53
C ARG A 174 2.00 -2.58 4.42
N ARG A 175 1.35 -2.28 5.54
CA ARG A 175 -0.10 -2.09 5.58
C ARG A 175 -0.47 -0.68 5.17
N VAL A 176 -1.40 -0.55 4.24
CA VAL A 176 -1.83 0.74 3.68
C VAL A 176 -3.33 0.89 3.76
N LYS A 177 -3.82 2.11 4.04
CA LYS A 177 -5.25 2.40 4.01
C LYS A 177 -5.75 2.37 2.56
N MET A 178 -6.94 1.83 2.34
CA MET A 178 -7.51 1.71 0.99
C MET A 178 -7.53 3.06 0.27
N ILE A 179 -7.87 4.13 0.98
CA ILE A 179 -7.92 5.50 0.42
C ILE A 179 -6.58 6.02 -0.12
N GLU A 180 -5.44 5.50 0.37
CA GLU A 180 -4.10 5.88 -0.10
C GLU A 180 -3.71 5.17 -1.40
N LEU A 181 -4.45 4.12 -1.77
CA LEU A 181 -4.28 3.36 -3.01
C LEU A 181 -5.13 3.94 -4.16
N VAL A 182 -6.09 4.81 -3.84
CA VAL A 182 -7.04 5.40 -4.79
C VAL A 182 -6.43 6.64 -5.44
N ALA A 183 -6.35 6.60 -6.77
CA ALA A 183 -5.92 7.74 -7.57
C ALA A 183 -6.98 8.84 -7.60
N HIS A 184 -6.56 10.08 -7.89
CA HIS A 184 -7.49 11.18 -8.04
C HIS A 184 -8.48 10.94 -9.20
N GLY A 185 -9.77 10.97 -8.90
CA GLY A 185 -10.84 10.71 -9.88
C GLY A 185 -11.25 9.24 -9.99
N GLU A 186 -10.65 8.35 -9.21
CA GLU A 186 -11.00 6.94 -9.15
C GLU A 186 -11.96 6.63 -7.97
N ASP A 187 -12.80 5.61 -8.12
CA ASP A 187 -13.65 5.12 -7.03
C ASP A 187 -12.91 4.05 -6.21
N GLU A 188 -12.89 4.22 -4.88
CA GLU A 188 -12.37 3.23 -3.92
C GLU A 188 -12.94 1.83 -4.15
N LYS A 189 -14.20 1.72 -4.60
CA LYS A 189 -14.85 0.44 -4.89
C LYS A 189 -14.14 -0.35 -6.00
N ILE A 190 -13.58 0.33 -6.99
CA ILE A 190 -12.86 -0.30 -8.11
C ILE A 190 -11.56 -0.90 -7.58
N VAL A 191 -10.76 -0.11 -6.86
CA VAL A 191 -9.51 -0.57 -6.24
C VAL A 191 -9.77 -1.74 -5.30
N HIS A 192 -10.81 -1.62 -4.46
CA HIS A 192 -11.21 -2.71 -3.57
C HIS A 192 -11.61 -3.96 -4.34
N ALA A 193 -12.39 -3.85 -5.43
CA ALA A 193 -12.82 -5.00 -6.22
C ALA A 193 -11.64 -5.72 -6.89
N ILE A 194 -10.66 -4.97 -7.40
CA ILE A 194 -9.44 -5.51 -8.00
C ILE A 194 -8.60 -6.22 -6.93
N LEU A 195 -8.31 -5.58 -5.81
CA LEU A 195 -7.57 -6.21 -4.70
C LEU A 195 -8.32 -7.41 -4.10
N SER A 196 -9.66 -7.41 -4.14
CA SER A 196 -10.47 -8.54 -3.71
C SER A 196 -10.25 -9.79 -4.57
N ARG A 197 -9.80 -9.66 -5.83
CA ARG A 197 -9.40 -10.81 -6.66
C ARG A 197 -8.12 -11.46 -6.14
N PHE A 198 -7.17 -10.65 -5.69
CA PHE A 198 -5.94 -11.13 -5.05
C PHE A 198 -6.15 -11.61 -3.61
N ALA A 199 -7.24 -11.19 -2.96
CA ALA A 199 -7.60 -11.59 -1.60
C ALA A 199 -8.50 -12.83 -1.51
N GLN A 200 -8.87 -13.44 -2.64
CA GLN A 200 -9.74 -14.61 -2.65
C GLN A 200 -9.15 -15.76 -1.83
N PRO A 201 -9.97 -16.64 -1.20
CA PRO A 201 -9.49 -17.73 -0.36
C PRO A 201 -8.52 -18.69 -1.04
N ASP A 202 -8.62 -18.83 -2.36
CA ASP A 202 -7.76 -19.67 -3.19
C ASP A 202 -6.42 -19.03 -3.55
N ALA A 203 -6.26 -17.70 -3.39
CA ALA A 203 -5.05 -16.96 -3.75
C ALA A 203 -4.38 -16.34 -2.51
N ARG A 204 -5.15 -15.70 -1.63
CA ARG A 204 -4.72 -15.05 -0.38
C ARG A 204 -3.44 -14.23 -0.51
N LEU A 205 -3.22 -13.60 -1.66
CA LEU A 205 -2.01 -12.82 -1.97
C LEU A 205 -2.04 -11.46 -1.28
N VAL A 206 -3.24 -10.91 -1.11
CA VAL A 206 -3.50 -9.66 -0.39
C VAL A 206 -4.45 -9.94 0.76
N THR A 207 -4.15 -9.38 1.92
CA THR A 207 -5.04 -9.37 3.09
C THR A 207 -5.77 -8.04 3.14
N LEU A 208 -7.11 -8.09 3.05
CA LEU A 208 -7.98 -6.93 3.28
C LEU A 208 -8.51 -6.97 4.70
N SER A 209 -8.21 -5.92 5.48
CA SER A 209 -8.58 -5.84 6.90
C SER A 209 -9.15 -4.47 7.26
N LYS A 210 -9.55 -4.28 8.51
CA LYS A 210 -9.92 -2.98 9.07
C LYS A 210 -8.98 -2.62 10.21
N ASP A 211 -8.53 -1.36 10.24
CA ASP A 211 -7.74 -0.86 11.37
C ASP A 211 -8.61 -0.64 12.63
N LYS A 212 -7.97 -0.21 13.73
CA LYS A 212 -8.65 0.08 15.01
C LYS A 212 -9.71 1.19 14.89
N GLN A 213 -9.63 2.02 13.85
CA GLN A 213 -10.54 3.12 13.55
C GLN A 213 -11.57 2.72 12.47
N HIS A 214 -11.66 1.43 12.14
CA HIS A 214 -12.53 0.84 11.12
C HIS A 214 -12.27 1.26 9.67
N HIS A 215 -11.11 1.85 9.37
CA HIS A 215 -10.70 2.11 7.99
C HIS A 215 -10.27 0.82 7.30
N LYS A 216 -10.66 0.64 6.03
CA LYS A 216 -10.21 -0.49 5.22
C LYS A 216 -8.71 -0.37 4.96
N THR A 217 -8.01 -1.48 5.09
CA THR A 217 -6.56 -1.59 4.88
C THR A 217 -6.26 -2.78 3.98
N ALA A 218 -5.17 -2.68 3.24
CA ALA A 218 -4.63 -3.75 2.41
C ALA A 218 -3.16 -3.97 2.77
N GLU A 219 -2.71 -5.21 2.63
CA GLU A 219 -1.33 -5.64 2.92
C GLU A 219 -1.02 -6.89 2.09
N VAL A 220 0.21 -7.03 1.61
CA VAL A 220 0.65 -8.29 0.99
C VAL A 220 0.75 -9.37 2.05
N THR A 221 0.16 -10.54 1.80
CA THR A 221 0.09 -11.60 2.82
C THR A 221 1.45 -12.25 3.07
N HIS A 222 2.26 -12.45 2.02
CA HIS A 222 3.56 -13.14 2.09
C HIS A 222 4.66 -12.39 1.34
N GLU A 223 5.82 -12.18 1.98
CA GLU A 223 6.98 -11.52 1.35
C GLU A 223 7.61 -12.34 0.22
N ALA A 224 7.29 -13.63 0.14
CA ALA A 224 7.69 -14.48 -0.98
C ALA A 224 7.27 -13.93 -2.35
N LEU A 225 6.20 -13.12 -2.44
CA LEU A 225 5.85 -12.43 -3.68
C LEU A 225 6.92 -11.44 -4.14
N LEU A 226 7.55 -10.71 -3.22
CA LEU A 226 8.54 -9.69 -3.56
C LEU A 226 9.80 -10.35 -4.13
N GLU A 227 10.13 -11.57 -3.69
CA GLU A 227 11.31 -12.30 -4.13
C GLU A 227 11.10 -13.06 -5.45
N ASN A 228 9.90 -13.61 -5.66
CA ASN A 228 9.61 -14.59 -6.72
C ASN A 228 8.73 -14.05 -7.86
N TRP A 229 7.97 -12.97 -7.65
CA TRP A 229 7.11 -12.42 -8.69
C TRP A 229 7.89 -11.45 -9.59
N GLN A 230 8.37 -11.97 -10.72
CA GLN A 230 9.24 -11.24 -11.63
C GLN A 230 8.65 -9.90 -12.10
N THR A 231 7.37 -9.88 -12.47
CA THR A 231 6.65 -8.67 -12.90
C THR A 231 6.66 -7.58 -11.81
N LEU A 232 6.45 -7.97 -10.55
CA LEU A 232 6.52 -7.04 -9.42
C LEU A 232 7.94 -6.50 -9.20
N LYS A 233 8.96 -7.36 -9.36
CA LYS A 233 10.37 -6.95 -9.22
C LYS A 233 10.77 -5.93 -10.29
N GLU A 234 10.29 -6.11 -11.51
CA GLU A 234 10.50 -5.16 -12.61
C GLU A 234 9.83 -3.82 -12.29
N TRP A 235 8.58 -3.83 -11.83
CA TRP A 235 7.91 -2.59 -11.42
C TRP A 235 8.66 -1.89 -10.29
N LEU A 236 9.12 -2.64 -9.29
CA LEU A 236 9.89 -2.10 -8.18
C LEU A 236 11.18 -1.47 -8.68
N ALA A 237 11.93 -2.16 -9.55
CA ALA A 237 13.18 -1.67 -10.12
C ALA A 237 12.97 -0.36 -10.90
N ASP A 238 11.92 -0.30 -11.71
CA ASP A 238 11.60 0.87 -12.54
C ASP A 238 11.07 2.06 -11.74
N SER A 239 10.44 1.81 -10.58
CA SER A 239 9.74 2.83 -9.80
C SER A 239 10.41 3.17 -8.47
N ARG A 240 11.66 2.74 -8.21
CA ARG A 240 12.34 2.97 -6.91
C ARG A 240 12.45 4.45 -6.54
N ASP A 241 12.91 5.27 -7.48
CA ASP A 241 13.11 6.70 -7.22
C ASP A 241 11.78 7.42 -7.01
N ASP A 242 10.76 7.05 -7.80
CA ASP A 242 9.40 7.56 -7.66
C ASP A 242 8.78 7.20 -6.32
N LEU A 243 8.91 5.94 -5.88
CA LEU A 243 8.38 5.48 -4.60
C LEU A 243 9.06 6.17 -3.41
N ARG A 244 10.38 6.38 -3.48
CA ARG A 244 11.13 7.16 -2.47
C ARG A 244 10.66 8.60 -2.41
N PHE A 245 10.50 9.23 -3.58
CA PHE A 245 9.98 10.59 -3.67
C PHE A 245 8.55 10.69 -3.13
N GLU A 246 7.69 9.73 -3.48
CA GLU A 246 6.31 9.68 -3.03
C GLU A 246 6.22 9.52 -1.50
N HIS A 247 7.08 8.71 -0.89
CA HIS A 247 7.16 8.58 0.57
C HIS A 247 7.48 9.93 1.23
N ARG A 248 8.52 10.62 0.74
CA ARG A 248 8.90 11.97 1.21
C ARG A 248 7.78 13.00 1.00
N LEU A 249 7.06 12.92 -0.12
CA LEU A 249 5.90 13.77 -0.42
C LEU A 249 4.76 13.52 0.58
N ASN A 250 4.45 12.26 0.86
CA ASN A 250 3.41 11.89 1.81
C ASN A 250 3.74 12.35 3.23
N ASP A 251 4.99 12.29 3.66
CA ASP A 251 5.42 12.84 4.95
C ASP A 251 5.22 14.36 5.04
N ALA A 252 5.57 15.08 3.97
CA ALA A 252 5.36 16.53 3.90
C ALA A 252 3.87 16.89 3.92
N ILE A 253 3.04 16.15 3.18
CA ILE A 253 1.58 16.30 3.18
C ILE A 253 1.02 16.04 4.58
N ASN A 254 1.42 14.97 5.23
CA ASN A 254 0.97 14.62 6.58
C ASN A 254 1.35 15.70 7.60
N ASN A 255 2.50 16.35 7.44
CA ASN A 255 2.89 17.49 8.27
C ASN A 255 2.03 18.73 7.95
N TRP A 256 1.84 19.04 6.67
CA TRP A 256 1.03 20.17 6.22
C TRP A 256 -0.43 20.08 6.68
N GLN A 257 -1.04 18.90 6.61
CA GLN A 257 -2.40 18.66 7.11
C GLN A 257 -2.49 18.81 8.64
N ARG A 258 -1.53 18.26 9.39
CA ARG A 258 -1.49 18.39 10.86
C ARG A 258 -1.39 19.84 11.33
N GLN A 259 -0.72 20.69 10.57
CA GLN A 259 -0.58 22.12 10.88
C GLN A 259 -1.62 22.99 10.14
N GLN A 260 -2.82 22.45 9.89
CA GLN A 260 -3.97 23.16 9.31
C GLN A 260 -3.64 23.91 8.00
N HIS A 261 -2.87 23.26 7.14
CA HIS A 261 -2.47 23.79 5.83
C HIS A 261 -1.57 25.04 5.88
N ALA A 262 -0.78 25.20 6.95
CA ALA A 262 0.13 26.33 7.11
C ALA A 262 1.06 26.52 5.89
N GLU A 263 1.03 27.72 5.32
CA GLU A 263 1.76 28.03 4.09
C GLU A 263 3.29 27.91 4.23
N GLY A 264 3.83 27.99 5.45
CA GLY A 264 5.26 27.88 5.74
C GLY A 264 5.85 26.49 5.48
N LEU A 265 5.01 25.44 5.42
CA LEU A 265 5.40 24.05 5.23
C LEU A 265 5.39 23.60 3.77
N LEU A 266 4.92 24.48 2.89
CA LEU A 266 4.92 24.26 1.46
C LEU A 266 6.38 24.24 0.94
N TRP A 267 6.71 23.18 0.20
CA TRP A 267 8.02 22.99 -0.42
C TRP A 267 8.45 24.17 -1.29
N ARG A 268 9.77 24.42 -1.32
CA ARG A 268 10.42 25.42 -2.16
C ARG A 268 11.37 24.71 -3.13
N SER A 269 11.94 25.42 -4.10
CA SER A 269 13.04 24.86 -4.91
C SER A 269 14.18 24.45 -3.97
N PRO A 270 14.79 23.25 -4.14
CA PRO A 270 14.69 22.34 -5.30
C PRO A 270 13.52 21.33 -5.27
N ASP A 271 12.88 21.09 -4.13
CA ASP A 271 11.84 20.05 -4.00
C ASP A 271 10.57 20.33 -4.80
N LEU A 272 10.27 21.61 -5.01
CA LEU A 272 9.18 22.03 -5.91
C LEU A 272 9.44 21.59 -7.36
N ASP A 273 10.69 21.67 -7.82
CA ASP A 273 11.05 21.31 -9.19
C ASP A 273 10.97 19.79 -9.39
N LEU A 274 11.34 19.02 -8.35
CA LEU A 274 11.14 17.57 -8.32
C LEU A 274 9.66 17.21 -8.32
N LEU A 275 8.83 17.89 -7.51
CA LEU A 275 7.38 17.66 -7.51
C LEU A 275 6.74 17.99 -8.86
N HIS A 276 7.21 19.03 -9.54
CA HIS A 276 6.72 19.36 -10.87
C HIS A 276 7.06 18.27 -11.89
N LYS A 277 8.30 17.75 -11.88
CA LYS A 277 8.70 16.61 -12.72
C LYS A 277 7.84 15.38 -12.42
N TYR A 278 7.67 15.05 -11.14
CA TYR A 278 6.83 13.93 -10.70
C TYR A 278 5.38 14.08 -11.18
N TYR A 279 4.79 15.27 -11.03
CA TYR A 279 3.43 15.55 -11.50
C TYR A 279 3.29 15.34 -13.01
N GLN A 280 4.28 15.71 -13.82
CA GLN A 280 4.17 15.56 -15.28
C GLN A 280 4.00 14.11 -15.73
N HIS A 281 4.70 13.15 -15.14
CA HIS A 281 4.63 11.75 -15.54
C HIS A 281 3.69 10.89 -14.68
N ALA A 282 3.45 11.25 -13.41
CA ALA A 282 2.69 10.41 -12.46
C ALA A 282 1.35 11.01 -12.00
N HIS A 283 0.88 12.15 -12.56
CA HIS A 283 -0.37 12.79 -12.09
C HIS A 283 -1.60 11.87 -12.05
N GLN A 284 -1.66 10.86 -12.92
CA GLN A 284 -2.79 9.92 -12.97
C GLN A 284 -2.81 8.93 -11.80
N ASP A 285 -1.66 8.70 -11.16
CA ASP A 285 -1.51 7.79 -10.03
C ASP A 285 -1.47 8.52 -8.68
N MET A 286 -1.47 9.86 -8.71
CA MET A 286 -1.47 10.68 -7.51
C MET A 286 -2.83 10.63 -6.79
N THR A 287 -2.79 10.57 -5.47
CA THR A 287 -4.00 10.64 -4.64
C THR A 287 -4.61 12.04 -4.64
N ALA A 288 -5.89 12.16 -4.30
CA ALA A 288 -6.55 13.46 -4.22
C ALA A 288 -5.83 14.44 -3.27
N VAL A 289 -5.23 13.95 -2.19
CA VAL A 289 -4.48 14.77 -1.23
C VAL A 289 -3.17 15.26 -1.84
N GLN A 290 -2.46 14.42 -2.58
CA GLN A 290 -1.23 14.80 -3.28
C GLN A 290 -1.52 15.87 -4.36
N VAL A 291 -2.60 15.71 -5.12
CA VAL A 291 -3.04 16.71 -6.10
C VAL A 291 -3.40 18.03 -5.41
N ALA A 292 -4.10 17.99 -4.27
CA ALA A 292 -4.44 19.20 -3.51
C ALA A 292 -3.19 19.94 -3.00
N PHE A 293 -2.19 19.21 -2.50
CA PHE A 293 -0.91 19.77 -2.07
C PHE A 293 -0.16 20.46 -3.23
N TYR A 294 -0.09 19.79 -4.38
CA TYR A 294 0.51 20.37 -5.59
C TYR A 294 -0.23 21.64 -6.05
N GLN A 295 -1.57 21.63 -6.04
CA GLN A 295 -2.37 22.81 -6.40
C GLN A 295 -2.15 23.98 -5.42
N ALA A 296 -2.02 23.71 -4.12
CA ALA A 296 -1.70 24.73 -3.12
C ALA A 296 -0.32 25.37 -3.38
N LEU A 297 0.68 24.55 -3.72
CA LEU A 297 2.01 25.03 -4.13
C LEU A 297 1.95 25.90 -5.39
N ALA A 298 1.25 25.44 -6.42
CA ALA A 298 1.12 26.16 -7.69
C ALA A 298 0.44 27.54 -7.49
N ARG A 299 -0.58 27.62 -6.63
CA ARG A 299 -1.25 28.90 -6.29
C ARG A 299 -0.29 29.87 -5.61
N LYS A 300 0.48 29.41 -4.63
CA LYS A 300 1.45 30.24 -3.91
C LYS A 300 2.60 30.71 -4.82
N GLN A 301 3.07 29.86 -5.73
CA GLN A 301 4.08 30.24 -6.71
C GLN A 301 3.55 31.33 -7.66
N ARG A 302 2.32 31.21 -8.15
CA ARG A 302 1.70 32.24 -9.00
C ARG A 302 1.55 33.57 -8.26
N GLN A 303 1.12 33.55 -7.01
CA GLN A 303 1.00 34.77 -6.18
C GLN A 303 2.35 35.45 -5.96
N THR A 304 3.39 34.70 -5.58
CA THR A 304 4.72 35.26 -5.35
C THR A 304 5.35 35.81 -6.64
N GLN A 305 5.16 35.14 -7.78
CA GLN A 305 5.62 35.62 -9.07
C GLN A 305 4.85 36.86 -9.54
N TRP A 306 3.53 36.90 -9.31
CA TRP A 306 2.72 38.08 -9.59
C TRP A 306 3.15 39.28 -8.74
N LEU A 307 3.36 39.08 -7.42
CA LEU A 307 3.88 40.13 -6.53
C LEU A 307 5.24 40.65 -7.01
N LYS A 308 6.19 39.77 -7.35
CA LYS A 308 7.50 40.18 -7.91
C LYS A 308 7.34 41.01 -9.19
N ARG A 309 6.46 40.59 -10.11
CA ARG A 309 6.19 41.34 -11.35
C ARG A 309 5.58 42.71 -11.07
N VAL A 310 4.65 42.81 -10.12
CA VAL A 310 4.07 44.08 -9.68
C VAL A 310 5.14 44.97 -9.04
N THR A 311 5.97 44.45 -8.15
CA THR A 311 7.06 45.22 -7.53
C THR A 311 8.05 45.74 -8.59
N VAL A 312 8.44 44.90 -9.55
CA VAL A 312 9.31 45.32 -10.66
C VAL A 312 8.61 46.38 -11.52
N ALA A 313 7.34 46.21 -11.86
CA ALA A 313 6.58 47.18 -12.64
C ALA A 313 6.43 48.53 -11.91
N VAL A 314 6.21 48.51 -10.59
CA VAL A 314 6.17 49.72 -9.75
C VAL A 314 7.53 50.41 -9.70
N LEU A 315 8.62 49.66 -9.52
CA LEU A 315 9.98 50.22 -9.53
C LEU A 315 10.34 50.84 -10.88
N VAL A 316 10.00 50.18 -11.99
CA VAL A 316 10.20 50.71 -13.35
C VAL A 316 9.32 51.95 -13.56
N GLY A 317 8.06 51.93 -13.14
CA GLY A 317 7.15 53.07 -13.22
C GLY A 317 7.65 54.28 -12.44
N LEU A 318 8.16 54.07 -11.22
CA LEU A 318 8.78 55.12 -10.40
C LEU A 318 10.04 55.68 -11.06
N MET A 319 10.88 54.83 -11.67
CA MET A 319 12.08 55.26 -12.38
C MET A 319 11.72 56.12 -13.60
N VAL A 320 10.73 55.72 -14.39
CA VAL A 320 10.23 56.53 -15.52
C VAL A 320 9.62 57.85 -15.05
N ALA A 321 8.80 57.84 -14.00
CA ALA A 321 8.20 59.05 -13.44
C ALA A 321 9.26 60.02 -12.88
N SER A 322 10.30 59.51 -12.22
CA SER A 322 11.42 60.33 -11.75
C SER A 322 12.22 60.94 -12.92
N GLY A 323 12.40 60.19 -14.01
CA GLY A 323 13.07 60.67 -15.22
C GLY A 323 12.28 61.75 -15.95
N THR A 324 10.96 61.58 -16.10
CA THR A 324 10.09 62.60 -16.72
C THR A 324 9.97 63.85 -15.86
N TRP A 325 9.90 63.69 -14.53
CA TRP A 325 9.92 64.82 -13.60
C TRP A 325 11.22 65.61 -13.70
N ALA A 326 12.37 64.93 -13.70
CA ALA A 326 13.68 65.57 -13.87
C ALA A 326 13.83 66.27 -15.23
N TYR A 327 13.32 65.66 -16.30
CA TYR A 327 13.32 66.24 -17.65
C TYR A 327 12.48 67.53 -17.71
N ASN A 328 11.23 67.48 -17.24
CA ASN A 328 10.34 68.63 -17.21
C ASN A 328 10.87 69.74 -16.29
N TYR A 329 11.43 69.39 -15.14
CA TYR A 329 12.04 70.36 -14.22
C TYR A 329 13.19 71.12 -14.90
N LYS A 330 14.07 70.42 -15.62
CA LYS A 330 15.17 71.03 -16.38
C LYS A 330 14.67 71.91 -17.54
N GLN A 331 13.58 71.52 -18.20
CA GLN A 331 12.97 72.31 -19.27
C GLN A 331 12.36 73.62 -18.72
N SER A 332 11.66 73.56 -17.59
CA SER A 332 11.12 74.74 -16.92
C SER A 332 12.22 75.72 -16.48
N GLN A 333 13.35 75.23 -15.96
CA GLN A 333 14.50 76.10 -15.63
C GLN A 333 15.06 76.82 -16.87
N LYS A 334 15.22 76.11 -18.00
CA LYS A 334 15.67 76.75 -19.25
C LYS A 334 14.71 77.85 -19.72
N LEU A 335 13.40 77.64 -19.59
CA LEU A 335 12.41 78.65 -19.96
C LEU A 335 12.48 79.90 -19.06
N VAL A 336 12.69 79.71 -17.75
CA VAL A 336 12.87 80.81 -16.80
C VAL A 336 14.18 81.58 -17.07
N GLU A 337 15.29 80.89 -17.37
CA GLU A 337 16.56 81.54 -17.72
C GLU A 337 16.44 82.37 -19.01
N LEU A 338 15.75 81.86 -20.04
CA LEU A 338 15.50 82.59 -21.29
C LEU A 338 14.64 83.84 -21.07
N GLN A 339 13.60 83.75 -20.24
CA GLN A 339 12.78 84.92 -19.88
C GLN A 339 13.59 85.95 -19.09
N THR A 340 14.45 85.50 -18.18
CA THR A 340 15.32 86.39 -17.39
C THR A 340 16.36 87.09 -18.27
N GLN A 341 16.90 86.39 -19.27
CA GLN A 341 17.81 86.98 -20.27
C GLN A 341 17.10 87.97 -21.20
N LEU A 342 15.86 87.70 -21.59
CA LEU A 342 15.05 88.61 -22.42
C LEU A 342 14.69 89.88 -21.64
N LEU A 343 14.32 89.76 -20.37
CA LEU A 343 14.04 90.92 -19.51
C LEU A 343 15.29 91.79 -19.27
N LYS A 344 16.47 91.17 -19.08
CA LYS A 344 17.75 91.90 -19.00
C LYS A 344 18.20 92.56 -20.30
N LYS A 345 17.63 92.18 -21.45
CA LYS A 345 17.91 92.80 -22.76
C LYS A 345 17.00 93.99 -23.06
N VAL A 346 15.91 94.15 -22.31
CA VAL A 346 14.90 95.19 -22.52
C VAL A 346 14.98 96.30 -21.46
N SER A 347 15.66 96.07 -20.32
CA SER A 347 16.16 97.11 -19.41
C SER A 347 17.53 97.62 -19.86
#